data_AF-A0A950L771-F1
#
_entry.id   AF-A0A950L771-F1
#
_cell.length_a   1.000
_cell.length_b   1.000
_cell.length_c   1.000
_cell.angle_alpha   90.00
_cell.angle_beta   90.00
_cell.angle_gamma   90.00
#
_symmetry.space_group_name_H-M   'P 1'
#
loop_
_entity.id
_entity.type
_entity.pdbx_description
1 polymer ?
#
loop_
_entity_poly.entity_id
_entity_poly.type
_entity_poly.pdbx_seq_one_letter_code
_entity_poly.pdbx_strand_id
1 'polypeptide(L)'
;MEPAGTSRANRWWRLSLTVWVFSFLGLTAFVGFIAVPVIQSERQGIGALTAICRAIGILPGSPAERTPLSEAKAQPTSLVAWNTATLNDLFNGDKQAGAKIAEGQCGACHAPDGSTPDPTIPRMAGQSAFAIYKQLHDFKSGSRVNEIMSAQVENLDDKQIADVAAFYSGLVRGDLDAVKAGYAGAEARDLIERGDSTRALPACNACHGVRAGGPIETPTLTGQYQQYLSAQLHAFAKGDRHNDIYERMRSVASKLTDREMDLLTRFYASPNMQQ
;
A
#
# COMPACT_ATOMS: atom_id res chain seq x y z
N MET A 1 -21.67 55.86 10.08
CA MET A 1 -21.41 56.17 11.51
C MET A 1 -20.72 54.98 12.11
N GLU A 2 -19.40 55.04 12.20
CA GLU A 2 -18.53 53.96 12.67
C GLU A 2 -18.19 54.22 14.14
N PRO A 3 -18.41 53.28 15.08
CA PRO A 3 -18.12 53.54 16.48
C PRO A 3 -16.61 53.40 16.74
N ALA A 4 -15.91 54.54 16.75
CA ALA A 4 -14.57 54.67 17.28
C ALA A 4 -14.59 54.49 18.80
N GLY A 5 -14.09 53.37 19.33
CA GLY A 5 -14.00 53.22 20.80
C GLY A 5 -13.43 51.95 21.43
N THR A 6 -13.11 50.87 20.71
CA THR A 6 -12.83 49.57 21.39
C THR A 6 -11.43 48.96 21.17
N SER A 7 -10.53 49.58 20.41
CA SER A 7 -9.26 48.93 20.02
C SER A 7 -8.18 48.90 21.11
N ARG A 8 -8.11 49.92 21.99
CA ARG A 8 -7.08 49.98 23.04
C ARG A 8 -7.39 49.06 24.22
N ALA A 9 -8.64 49.05 24.73
CA ALA A 9 -9.03 48.24 25.88
C ALA A 9 -8.82 46.73 25.63
N ASN A 10 -9.10 46.25 24.41
CA ASN A 10 -8.97 44.85 24.04
C ASN A 10 -7.50 44.38 23.93
N ARG A 11 -6.58 45.28 23.57
CA ARG A 11 -5.14 44.97 23.48
C ARG A 11 -4.49 44.84 24.86
N TRP A 12 -4.85 45.68 25.81
CA TRP A 12 -4.34 45.61 27.18
C TRP A 12 -4.83 44.35 27.91
N TRP A 13 -6.08 43.95 27.70
CA TRP A 13 -6.61 42.72 28.28
C TRP A 13 -5.91 41.48 27.71
N ARG A 14 -5.70 41.40 26.39
CA ARG A 14 -4.95 40.30 25.76
C ARG A 14 -3.50 40.21 26.24
N LEU A 15 -2.80 41.34 26.34
CA LEU A 15 -1.42 41.36 26.86
C LEU A 15 -1.36 40.89 28.32
N SER A 16 -2.30 41.34 29.15
CA SER A 16 -2.36 40.94 30.57
C SER A 16 -2.65 39.44 30.70
N LEU A 17 -3.58 38.91 29.91
CA LEU A 17 -3.92 37.48 29.91
C LEU A 17 -2.73 36.64 29.46
N THR A 18 -2.03 37.05 28.40
CA THR A 18 -0.85 36.36 27.89
C THR A 18 0.27 36.34 28.92
N VAL A 19 0.58 37.48 29.54
CA VAL A 19 1.60 37.55 30.60
C VAL A 19 1.23 36.64 31.78
N TRP A 20 -0.05 36.61 32.16
CA TRP A 20 -0.50 35.77 33.27
C TRP A 20 -0.39 34.28 32.95
N VAL A 21 -0.81 33.85 31.75
CA VAL A 21 -0.69 32.45 31.31
C VAL A 21 0.77 32.02 31.24
N PHE A 22 1.65 32.83 30.65
CA PHE A 22 3.07 32.48 30.57
C PHE A 22 3.76 32.50 31.93
N SER A 23 3.36 33.40 32.83
CA SER A 23 3.89 33.42 34.21
C SER A 23 3.43 32.20 35.00
N PHE A 24 2.18 31.79 34.85
CA PHE A 24 1.64 30.59 35.50
C PHE A 24 2.28 29.30 34.97
N LEU A 25 2.43 29.17 33.65
CA LEU A 25 3.14 28.04 33.03
C LEU A 25 4.63 28.01 33.41
N GLY A 26 5.29 29.17 33.44
CA GLY A 26 6.68 29.27 33.88
C GLY A 26 6.85 28.89 35.35
N LEU A 27 5.96 29.34 36.23
CA LEU A 27 5.99 29.01 37.66
C LEU A 27 5.72 27.52 37.90
N THR A 28 4.73 26.93 37.22
CA THR A 28 4.42 25.50 37.37
C THR A 28 5.55 24.62 36.84
N ALA A 29 6.16 24.98 35.70
CA ALA A 29 7.33 24.28 35.20
C ALA A 29 8.54 24.41 36.14
N PHE A 30 8.81 25.61 36.66
CA PHE A 30 9.91 25.84 37.60
C PHE A 30 9.71 25.05 38.90
N VAL A 31 8.51 25.06 39.46
CA VAL A 31 8.20 24.33 40.70
C VAL A 31 8.29 22.82 40.46
N GLY A 32 7.66 22.30 39.40
CA GLY A 32 7.58 20.87 39.14
C GLY A 32 8.90 20.24 38.69
N PHE A 33 9.67 20.92 37.84
CA PHE A 33 10.88 20.34 37.23
C PHE A 33 12.18 20.78 37.89
N ILE A 34 12.18 21.87 38.67
CA ILE A 34 13.41 22.40 39.28
C ILE A 34 13.29 22.40 40.80
N ALA A 35 12.33 23.13 41.38
CA ALA A 35 12.29 23.33 42.82
C ALA A 35 11.99 22.03 43.60
N VAL A 36 10.95 21.28 43.20
CA VAL A 36 10.57 20.03 43.88
C VAL A 36 11.69 18.98 43.78
N PRO A 37 12.29 18.70 42.60
CA PRO A 37 13.38 17.73 42.48
C PRO A 37 14.63 18.13 43.27
N VAL A 38 15.01 19.41 43.30
CA VAL A 38 16.18 19.88 44.07
C VAL A 38 15.95 19.70 45.58
N ILE A 39 14.80 20.12 46.09
CA ILE A 39 14.47 19.98 47.52
C ILE A 39 14.38 18.51 47.93
N GLN A 40 13.82 17.64 47.07
CA GLN A 40 13.75 16.20 47.33
C GLN A 40 15.13 15.54 47.22
N SER A 41 15.99 15.99 46.31
CA SER A 41 17.36 15.49 46.13
C SER A 41 18.22 15.72 47.37
N GLU A 42 18.15 16.91 47.99
CA GLU A 42 18.85 17.22 49.23
C GLU A 42 18.33 16.41 50.42
N ARG A 43 17.01 16.20 50.51
CA ARG A 43 16.39 15.41 51.60
C ARG A 43 16.67 13.92 51.51
N GLN A 44 16.89 13.38 50.32
CA GLN A 44 17.04 11.94 50.07
C GLN A 44 18.48 11.52 49.73
N GLY A 45 19.42 12.46 49.62
CA GLY A 45 20.83 12.18 49.33
C GLY A 45 21.08 11.60 47.93
N ILE A 46 20.16 11.78 46.99
CA ILE A 46 20.25 11.28 45.61
C ILE A 46 20.46 12.44 44.64
N GLY A 47 21.23 12.25 43.57
CA GLY A 47 21.43 13.28 42.55
C GLY A 47 20.14 13.69 41.84
N ALA A 48 20.04 14.95 41.41
CA ALA A 48 18.84 15.51 40.76
C ALA A 48 18.40 14.70 39.51
N LEU A 49 19.36 14.20 38.73
CA LEU A 49 19.08 13.35 37.57
C LEU A 49 18.36 12.05 37.97
N THR A 50 18.80 11.42 39.07
CA THR A 50 18.20 10.19 39.59
C THR A 50 16.78 10.42 40.11
N ALA A 51 16.53 11.58 40.73
CA ALA A 51 15.19 11.96 41.17
C ALA A 51 14.23 12.14 39.98
N ILE A 52 14.69 12.80 38.91
CA ILE A 52 13.91 12.98 37.66
C ILE A 52 13.60 11.61 37.02
N CYS A 53 14.60 10.74 36.88
CA CYS A 53 14.39 9.40 36.30
C CYS A 53 13.36 8.58 37.08
N ARG A 54 13.37 8.64 38.42
CA ARG A 54 12.37 7.93 39.26
C ARG A 54 10.97 8.51 39.09
N ALA A 55 10.84 9.83 38.93
CA ALA A 55 9.54 10.49 38.74
C ALA A 55 8.83 10.05 37.44
N ILE A 56 9.60 9.66 36.41
CA ILE A 56 9.07 9.10 35.16
C ILE A 56 9.05 7.56 35.15
N GLY A 57 9.21 6.91 36.31
CA GLY A 57 9.10 5.46 36.47
C GLY A 57 10.38 4.66 36.14
N ILE A 58 11.50 5.33 35.86
CA ILE A 58 12.78 4.68 35.57
C ILE A 58 13.57 4.52 36.86
N LEU A 59 13.56 3.30 37.42
CA LEU A 59 14.28 2.99 38.66
C LEU A 59 15.79 2.82 38.40
N PRO A 60 16.67 3.34 39.27
CA PRO A 60 18.11 3.10 39.17
C PRO A 60 18.40 1.60 39.30
N GLY A 61 19.17 1.06 38.35
CA GLY A 61 19.46 -0.38 38.28
C GLY A 61 18.41 -1.20 37.53
N SER A 62 17.41 -0.58 36.91
CA SER A 62 16.56 -1.28 35.91
C SER A 62 17.48 -1.74 34.78
N PRO A 63 17.70 -3.05 34.59
CA PRO A 63 18.45 -3.50 33.44
C PRO A 63 17.65 -3.08 32.21
N ALA A 64 18.26 -2.27 31.34
CA ALA A 64 17.82 -2.19 29.96
C ALA A 64 18.17 -3.54 29.32
N GLU A 65 17.43 -4.58 29.69
CA GLU A 65 17.55 -5.87 29.07
C GLU A 65 17.04 -5.65 27.65
N ARG A 66 17.98 -5.62 26.70
CA ARG A 66 17.64 -5.50 25.29
C ARG A 66 16.72 -6.67 25.00
N THR A 67 15.46 -6.37 24.66
CA THR A 67 14.57 -7.36 24.05
C THR A 67 15.40 -8.07 22.98
N PRO A 68 15.58 -9.40 23.06
CA PRO A 68 16.31 -10.12 22.04
C PRO A 68 15.68 -9.72 20.72
N LEU A 69 16.45 -9.07 19.85
CA LEU A 69 15.99 -8.84 18.49
C LEU A 69 15.72 -10.24 17.96
N SER A 70 14.44 -10.54 17.72
CA SER A 70 14.05 -11.78 17.08
C SER A 70 14.97 -11.98 15.87
N GLU A 71 15.66 -13.12 15.80
CA GLU A 71 16.46 -13.51 14.64
C GLU A 71 15.61 -13.75 13.39
N ALA A 72 14.29 -13.49 13.45
CA ALA A 72 13.41 -13.43 12.30
C ALA A 72 13.93 -12.36 11.33
N LYS A 73 14.79 -12.79 10.42
CA LYS A 73 15.09 -12.09 9.18
C LYS A 73 13.77 -11.99 8.43
N ALA A 74 13.11 -10.83 8.51
CA ALA A 74 11.96 -10.53 7.69
C ALA A 74 12.35 -10.79 6.23
N GLN A 75 11.81 -11.86 5.64
CA GLN A 75 12.02 -12.13 4.22
C GLN A 75 11.21 -11.10 3.43
N PRO A 76 11.75 -10.57 2.33
CA PRO A 76 11.02 -9.61 1.53
C PRO A 76 9.77 -10.27 0.94
N THR A 77 8.68 -9.51 0.79
CA THR A 77 7.44 -10.01 0.18
C THR A 77 7.58 -10.29 -1.33
N SER A 78 8.72 -9.96 -1.93
CA SER A 78 9.06 -10.16 -3.33
C SER A 78 10.58 -10.16 -3.47
N LEU A 79 11.14 -11.10 -4.24
CA LEU A 79 12.57 -11.12 -4.55
C LEU A 79 12.96 -10.20 -5.72
N VAL A 80 11.98 -9.63 -6.43
CA VAL A 80 12.24 -8.70 -7.53
C VAL A 80 12.79 -7.38 -7.00
N ALA A 81 13.98 -7.02 -7.49
CA ALA A 81 14.60 -5.73 -7.26
C ALA A 81 14.55 -4.88 -8.54
N TRP A 82 13.93 -3.70 -8.48
CA TRP A 82 13.84 -2.77 -9.60
C TRP A 82 15.14 -1.99 -9.81
N ASN A 83 16.21 -2.70 -10.20
CA ASN A 83 17.52 -2.13 -10.53
C ASN A 83 17.68 -1.95 -12.06
N THR A 84 18.77 -1.30 -12.48
CA THR A 84 19.04 -1.02 -13.90
C THR A 84 19.08 -2.27 -14.77
N ALA A 85 19.63 -3.38 -14.29
CA ALA A 85 19.70 -4.62 -15.06
C ALA A 85 18.30 -5.19 -15.30
N THR A 86 17.49 -5.34 -14.24
CA THR A 86 16.11 -5.81 -14.33
C THR A 86 15.25 -4.94 -15.24
N LEU A 87 15.40 -3.61 -15.14
CA LEU A 87 14.69 -2.67 -16.00
C LEU A 87 15.13 -2.82 -17.47
N ASN A 88 16.43 -2.96 -17.73
CA ASN A 88 16.95 -3.19 -19.08
C ASN A 88 16.43 -4.49 -19.68
N ASP A 89 16.40 -5.58 -18.91
CA ASP A 89 15.87 -6.87 -19.40
C ASP A 89 14.41 -6.73 -19.80
N LEU A 90 13.59 -6.09 -18.95
CA LEU A 90 12.17 -5.89 -19.24
C LEU A 90 11.93 -4.94 -20.43
N PHE A 91 12.68 -3.84 -20.54
CA PHE A 91 12.55 -2.90 -21.66
C PHE A 91 13.02 -3.49 -22.99
N ASN A 92 13.96 -4.43 -22.96
CA ASN A 92 14.47 -5.14 -24.13
C ASN A 92 13.80 -6.51 -24.35
N GLY A 93 12.70 -6.80 -23.65
CA GLY A 93 11.96 -8.05 -23.80
C GLY A 93 11.50 -8.26 -25.24
N ASP A 94 11.78 -9.44 -25.79
CA ASP A 94 11.44 -9.84 -27.15
C ASP A 94 10.01 -10.41 -27.19
N LYS A 95 9.09 -9.63 -27.74
CA LYS A 95 7.68 -10.01 -27.89
C LYS A 95 7.47 -11.28 -28.72
N GLN A 96 8.34 -11.56 -29.71
CA GLN A 96 8.21 -12.74 -30.56
C GLN A 96 8.68 -14.00 -29.83
N ALA A 97 9.78 -13.89 -29.07
CA ALA A 97 10.21 -14.97 -28.18
C ALA A 97 9.15 -15.24 -27.09
N GLY A 98 8.62 -14.16 -26.49
CA GLY A 98 7.55 -14.23 -25.50
C GLY A 98 6.27 -14.86 -26.03
N ALA A 99 5.88 -14.56 -27.26
CA ALA A 99 4.73 -15.18 -27.93
C ALA A 99 4.88 -16.70 -28.02
N LYS A 100 6.05 -17.20 -28.41
CA LYS A 100 6.31 -18.64 -28.53
C LYS A 100 6.21 -19.37 -27.18
N ILE A 101 6.74 -18.75 -26.12
CA ILE A 101 6.62 -19.28 -24.75
C ILE A 101 5.17 -19.27 -24.31
N ALA A 102 4.47 -18.16 -24.54
CA ALA A 102 3.06 -18.00 -24.21
C ALA A 102 2.19 -19.05 -24.91
N GLU A 103 2.39 -19.29 -26.22
CA GLU A 103 1.67 -20.32 -26.97
C GLU A 103 1.90 -21.73 -26.42
N GLY A 104 3.15 -22.07 -26.05
CA GLY A 104 3.51 -23.41 -25.59
C GLY A 104 3.17 -23.72 -24.13
N GLN A 105 3.10 -22.70 -23.25
CA GLN A 105 3.00 -22.89 -21.80
C GLN A 105 1.82 -22.14 -21.16
N CYS A 106 1.55 -20.91 -21.60
CA CYS A 106 0.59 -20.02 -20.91
C CYS A 106 -0.82 -20.05 -21.54
N GLY A 107 -0.88 -20.23 -22.86
CA GLY A 107 -2.05 -19.99 -23.70
C GLY A 107 -3.19 -20.98 -23.45
N ALA A 108 -2.91 -22.17 -22.92
CA ALA A 108 -3.94 -23.14 -22.56
C ALA A 108 -4.91 -22.60 -21.48
N CYS A 109 -4.41 -21.72 -20.61
CA CYS A 109 -5.19 -21.12 -19.53
C CYS A 109 -5.52 -19.65 -19.81
N HIS A 110 -4.53 -18.86 -20.23
CA HIS A 110 -4.68 -17.42 -20.42
C HIS A 110 -5.14 -17.01 -21.83
N ALA A 111 -5.32 -17.98 -22.73
CA ALA A 111 -5.47 -17.81 -24.18
C ALA A 111 -4.22 -17.19 -24.85
N PRO A 112 -3.94 -17.52 -26.13
CA PRO A 112 -2.84 -16.91 -26.88
C PRO A 112 -2.97 -15.38 -27.01
N ASP A 113 -4.20 -14.88 -27.09
CA ASP A 113 -4.51 -13.45 -27.12
C ASP A 113 -4.62 -12.81 -25.71
N GLY A 114 -4.42 -13.59 -24.64
CA GLY A 114 -4.49 -13.12 -23.26
C GLY A 114 -5.91 -12.81 -22.75
N SER A 115 -6.98 -13.20 -23.47
CA SER A 115 -8.34 -12.77 -23.17
C SER A 115 -9.17 -13.76 -22.34
N THR A 116 -8.74 -15.03 -22.28
CA THR A 116 -9.36 -16.25 -21.67
C THR A 116 -10.86 -16.18 -21.32
N PRO A 117 -11.71 -17.10 -21.78
CA PRO A 117 -13.14 -17.08 -21.45
C PRO A 117 -13.44 -17.50 -20.00
N ASP A 118 -12.49 -18.09 -19.29
CA ASP A 118 -12.66 -18.52 -17.89
C ASP A 118 -12.51 -17.33 -16.94
N PRO A 119 -13.57 -16.94 -16.19
CA PRO A 119 -13.50 -15.78 -15.30
C PRO A 119 -12.62 -15.96 -14.06
N THR A 120 -12.20 -17.19 -13.76
CA THR A 120 -11.30 -17.50 -12.64
C THR A 120 -9.82 -17.35 -13.01
N ILE A 121 -9.51 -17.34 -14.31
CA ILE A 121 -8.17 -17.15 -14.84
C ILE A 121 -8.00 -15.68 -15.24
N PRO A 122 -6.93 -14.98 -14.81
CA PRO A 122 -6.79 -13.58 -15.14
C PRO A 122 -6.55 -13.35 -16.62
N ARG A 123 -7.19 -12.31 -17.16
CA ARG A 123 -6.83 -11.72 -18.45
C ARG A 123 -5.44 -11.08 -18.37
N MET A 124 -4.64 -11.37 -19.38
CA MET A 124 -3.25 -10.94 -19.50
C MET A 124 -3.05 -9.87 -20.57
N ALA A 125 -3.98 -9.76 -21.54
CA ALA A 125 -3.88 -8.80 -22.63
C ALA A 125 -3.78 -7.35 -22.12
N GLY A 126 -2.69 -6.66 -22.49
CA GLY A 126 -2.44 -5.26 -22.14
C GLY A 126 -2.25 -5.01 -20.63
N GLN A 127 -1.93 -6.05 -19.86
CA GLN A 127 -1.52 -5.91 -18.46
C GLN A 127 -0.14 -5.24 -18.37
N SER A 128 0.18 -4.59 -17.25
CA SER A 128 1.50 -3.98 -17.00
C SER A 128 2.61 -5.02 -17.12
N ALA A 129 3.61 -4.75 -17.97
CA ALA A 129 4.80 -5.60 -18.12
C ALA A 129 5.52 -5.79 -16.77
N PHE A 130 5.65 -4.73 -15.99
CA PHE A 130 6.26 -4.77 -14.65
C PHE A 130 5.44 -5.66 -13.69
N ALA A 131 4.11 -5.57 -13.76
CA ALA A 131 3.25 -6.41 -12.94
C ALA A 131 3.40 -7.89 -13.34
N ILE A 132 3.37 -8.21 -14.65
CA ILE A 132 3.55 -9.58 -15.15
C ILE A 132 4.91 -10.13 -14.71
N TYR A 133 5.99 -9.41 -15.01
CA TYR A 133 7.36 -9.78 -14.65
C TYR A 133 7.46 -10.10 -13.16
N LYS A 134 6.96 -9.19 -12.31
CA LYS A 134 6.94 -9.41 -10.87
C LYS A 134 6.14 -10.63 -10.46
N GLN A 135 4.94 -10.81 -11.00
CA GLN A 135 4.10 -11.96 -10.61
C GLN A 135 4.73 -13.29 -11.01
N LEU A 136 5.35 -13.40 -12.18
CA LEU A 136 6.03 -14.62 -12.61
C LEU A 136 7.22 -14.95 -11.70
N HIS A 137 8.04 -13.97 -11.35
CA HIS A 137 9.11 -14.16 -10.35
C HIS A 137 8.59 -14.51 -8.95
N ASP A 138 7.48 -13.92 -8.52
CA ASP A 138 6.88 -14.21 -7.23
C ASP A 138 6.33 -15.65 -7.17
N PHE A 139 5.73 -16.14 -8.27
CA PHE A 139 5.33 -17.54 -8.38
C PHE A 139 6.52 -18.50 -8.40
N LYS A 140 7.58 -18.12 -9.10
CA LYS A 140 8.82 -18.92 -9.20
C LYS A 140 9.55 -19.03 -7.86
N SER A 141 9.59 -17.94 -7.09
CA SER A 141 10.25 -17.89 -5.78
C SER A 141 9.40 -18.42 -4.63
N GLY A 142 8.10 -18.64 -4.83
CA GLY A 142 7.15 -18.95 -3.77
C GLY A 142 6.69 -17.73 -2.96
N SER A 143 7.11 -16.51 -3.31
CA SER A 143 6.60 -15.27 -2.69
C SER A 143 5.09 -15.10 -2.91
N ARG A 144 4.57 -15.61 -4.03
CA ARG A 144 3.14 -15.82 -4.29
C ARG A 144 2.92 -17.30 -4.57
N VAL A 145 2.02 -17.93 -3.83
CA VAL A 145 1.78 -19.37 -3.97
C VAL A 145 0.58 -19.63 -4.87
N ASN A 146 0.78 -20.45 -5.90
CA ASN A 146 -0.26 -21.10 -6.69
C ASN A 146 0.37 -22.28 -7.42
N GLU A 147 -0.04 -23.51 -7.10
CA GLU A 147 0.62 -24.73 -7.60
C GLU A 147 0.73 -24.78 -9.12
N ILE A 148 -0.35 -24.40 -9.82
CA ILE A 148 -0.40 -24.39 -11.28
C ILE A 148 0.61 -23.38 -11.83
N MET A 149 0.54 -22.12 -11.39
CA MET A 149 1.42 -21.07 -11.90
C MET A 149 2.88 -21.28 -11.51
N SER A 150 3.17 -21.78 -10.31
CA SER A 150 4.53 -22.10 -9.88
C SER A 150 5.16 -23.15 -10.79
N ALA A 151 4.41 -24.21 -11.17
CA ALA A 151 4.88 -25.21 -12.13
C ALA A 151 5.13 -24.64 -13.54
N GLN A 152 4.32 -23.67 -13.99
CA GLN A 152 4.51 -23.05 -15.30
C GLN A 152 5.78 -22.19 -15.40
N VAL A 153 6.23 -21.59 -14.29
CA VAL A 153 7.34 -20.63 -14.30
C VAL A 153 8.66 -21.19 -13.77
N GLU A 154 8.65 -22.41 -13.20
CA GLU A 154 9.80 -23.02 -12.52
C GLU A 154 11.07 -23.01 -13.41
N ASN A 155 10.90 -23.33 -14.69
CA ASN A 155 12.00 -23.49 -15.65
C ASN A 155 12.25 -22.26 -16.53
N LEU A 156 11.52 -21.16 -16.34
CA LEU A 156 11.72 -19.93 -17.11
C LEU A 156 12.89 -19.13 -16.55
N ASP A 157 13.88 -18.76 -17.36
CA ASP A 157 14.90 -17.81 -16.95
C ASP A 157 14.39 -16.35 -16.95
N ASP A 158 15.20 -15.43 -16.42
CA ASP A 158 14.82 -14.02 -16.25
C ASP A 158 14.52 -13.34 -17.59
N LYS A 159 15.24 -13.72 -18.66
CA LYS A 159 15.00 -13.20 -20.01
C LYS A 159 13.68 -13.73 -20.56
N GLN A 160 13.38 -15.01 -20.40
CA GLN A 160 12.11 -15.61 -20.81
C GLN A 160 10.92 -14.98 -20.08
N ILE A 161 11.07 -14.71 -18.78
CA ILE A 161 10.06 -13.97 -18.00
C ILE A 161 9.86 -12.55 -18.54
N ALA A 162 10.93 -11.84 -18.86
CA ALA A 162 10.87 -10.51 -19.48
C ALA A 162 10.20 -10.54 -20.87
N ASP A 163 10.54 -11.52 -21.70
CA ASP A 163 9.97 -11.72 -23.04
C ASP A 163 8.45 -11.98 -22.96
N VAL A 164 8.00 -12.86 -22.06
CA VAL A 164 6.56 -13.13 -21.81
C VAL A 164 5.83 -11.89 -21.30
N ALA A 165 6.45 -11.14 -20.38
CA ALA A 165 5.89 -9.88 -19.88
C ALA A 165 5.75 -8.84 -21.00
N ALA A 166 6.74 -8.71 -21.88
CA ALA A 166 6.72 -7.83 -23.04
C ALA A 166 5.65 -8.24 -24.07
N PHE A 167 5.46 -9.54 -24.29
CA PHE A 167 4.44 -10.07 -25.19
C PHE A 167 3.02 -9.71 -24.70
N TYR A 168 2.61 -10.18 -23.52
CA TYR A 168 1.23 -10.00 -23.03
C TYR A 168 0.88 -8.52 -22.80
N SER A 169 1.83 -7.72 -22.32
CA SER A 169 1.62 -6.27 -22.18
C SER A 169 1.47 -5.54 -23.51
N GLY A 170 2.00 -6.11 -24.60
CA GLY A 170 1.87 -5.58 -25.96
C GLY A 170 0.55 -5.94 -26.64
N LEU A 171 -0.25 -6.84 -26.07
CA LEU A 171 -1.56 -7.21 -26.62
C LEU A 171 -2.61 -6.13 -26.34
N VAL A 172 -3.62 -6.06 -27.20
CA VAL A 172 -4.72 -5.10 -27.04
C VAL A 172 -5.66 -5.60 -25.95
N ARG A 173 -5.81 -4.80 -24.90
CA ARG A 173 -6.82 -5.01 -23.86
C ARG A 173 -8.17 -4.53 -24.37
N GLY A 174 -9.25 -5.24 -24.04
CA GLY A 174 -10.60 -4.69 -24.18
C GLY A 174 -10.80 -3.47 -23.28
N ASP A 175 -11.36 -2.39 -23.82
CA ASP A 175 -11.60 -1.14 -23.08
C ASP A 175 -12.64 -1.30 -21.96
N LEU A 176 -12.87 -0.27 -21.14
CA LEU A 176 -14.00 -0.24 -20.19
C LEU A 176 -15.29 0.13 -20.88
N ASP A 177 -16.35 -0.59 -20.54
CA ASP A 177 -17.71 -0.16 -20.83
C ASP A 177 -18.12 0.86 -19.77
N ALA A 178 -18.16 2.14 -20.16
CA ALA A 178 -18.56 3.22 -19.27
C ALA A 178 -20.01 3.08 -18.76
N VAL A 179 -20.89 2.43 -19.53
CA VAL A 179 -22.28 2.17 -19.14
C VAL A 179 -22.31 1.12 -18.03
N LYS A 180 -21.54 0.03 -18.18
CA LYS A 180 -21.48 -1.01 -17.14
C LYS A 180 -20.77 -0.54 -15.86
N ALA A 181 -19.70 0.24 -16.00
CA ALA A 181 -19.05 0.90 -14.85
C ALA A 181 -20.00 1.88 -14.12
N GLY A 182 -21.00 2.42 -14.83
CA GLY A 182 -22.14 3.16 -14.27
C GLY A 182 -22.91 2.41 -13.17
N TYR A 183 -23.04 1.09 -13.27
CA TYR A 183 -23.83 0.28 -12.34
C TYR A 183 -23.17 0.03 -10.98
N ALA A 184 -21.88 0.35 -10.80
CA ALA A 184 -21.21 0.17 -9.52
C ALA A 184 -21.68 1.13 -8.41
N GLY A 185 -22.52 2.12 -8.75
CA GLY A 185 -23.12 3.06 -7.80
C GLY A 185 -22.16 4.14 -7.29
N ALA A 186 -22.69 5.11 -6.56
CA ALA A 186 -21.91 6.22 -6.00
C ALA A 186 -20.87 5.75 -4.97
N GLU A 187 -21.20 4.71 -4.19
CA GLU A 187 -20.33 4.11 -3.17
C GLU A 187 -18.99 3.62 -3.75
N ALA A 188 -19.01 2.85 -4.85
CA ALA A 188 -17.78 2.40 -5.50
C ALA A 188 -16.96 3.57 -6.05
N ARG A 189 -17.64 4.54 -6.70
CA ARG A 189 -16.97 5.72 -7.28
C ARG A 189 -16.25 6.53 -6.22
N ASP A 190 -16.87 6.72 -5.07
CA ASP A 190 -16.28 7.45 -3.95
C ASP A 190 -15.01 6.78 -3.44
N LEU A 191 -15.04 5.45 -3.23
CA LEU A 191 -13.85 4.69 -2.83
C LEU A 191 -12.75 4.71 -3.89
N ILE A 192 -13.12 4.62 -5.18
CA ILE A 192 -12.16 4.62 -6.29
C ILE A 192 -11.47 5.97 -6.44
N GLU A 193 -12.23 7.06 -6.33
CA GLU A 193 -11.76 8.41 -6.65
C GLU A 193 -11.21 9.17 -5.45
N ARG A 194 -11.74 8.89 -4.25
CA ARG A 194 -11.43 9.63 -3.03
C ARG A 194 -10.93 8.74 -1.89
N GLY A 195 -11.28 7.45 -1.92
CA GLY A 195 -11.02 6.55 -0.80
C GLY A 195 -11.89 6.92 0.41
N ASP A 196 -11.41 6.55 1.60
CA ASP A 196 -12.04 6.86 2.88
C ASP A 196 -10.97 7.22 3.91
N SER A 197 -10.81 8.53 4.15
CA SER A 197 -9.80 9.04 5.08
C SER A 197 -10.08 8.68 6.54
N THR A 198 -11.33 8.39 6.91
CA THR A 198 -11.70 8.03 8.29
C THR A 198 -11.14 6.67 8.70
N ARG A 199 -10.92 5.77 7.73
CA ARG A 199 -10.29 4.45 7.91
C ARG A 199 -8.87 4.39 7.37
N ALA A 200 -8.28 5.51 6.95
CA ALA A 200 -6.99 5.54 6.25
C ALA A 200 -6.96 4.58 5.03
N LEU A 201 -8.01 4.66 4.21
CA LEU A 201 -8.17 3.94 2.97
C LEU A 201 -7.88 4.92 1.80
N PRO A 202 -6.75 4.80 1.10
CA PRO A 202 -6.46 5.65 -0.05
C PRO A 202 -7.40 5.35 -1.22
N ALA A 203 -7.58 6.34 -2.10
CA ALA A 203 -8.31 6.16 -3.35
C ALA A 203 -7.66 5.08 -4.22
N CYS A 204 -8.46 4.17 -4.79
CA CYS A 204 -7.93 3.08 -5.63
C CYS A 204 -7.18 3.64 -6.86
N ASN A 205 -7.70 4.73 -7.44
CA ASN A 205 -7.11 5.38 -8.62
C ASN A 205 -5.77 6.07 -8.35
N ALA A 206 -5.40 6.28 -7.08
CA ALA A 206 -4.11 6.89 -6.72
C ALA A 206 -2.93 5.98 -7.10
N CYS A 207 -3.17 4.67 -7.20
CA CYS A 207 -2.19 3.69 -7.68
C CYS A 207 -2.64 2.96 -8.96
N HIS A 208 -3.90 2.57 -9.06
CA HIS A 208 -4.39 1.74 -10.18
C HIS A 208 -4.96 2.54 -11.36
N GLY A 209 -4.96 3.88 -11.30
CA GLY A 209 -5.44 4.74 -12.37
C GLY A 209 -4.46 4.86 -13.56
N VAL A 210 -4.95 5.22 -14.74
CA VAL A 210 -4.15 5.32 -15.99
C VAL A 210 -3.00 6.34 -15.89
N ARG A 211 -3.14 7.37 -15.03
CA ARG A 211 -2.11 8.39 -14.76
C ARG A 211 -1.71 8.43 -13.29
N ALA A 212 -1.84 7.30 -12.61
CA ALA A 212 -1.54 7.18 -11.20
C ALA A 212 -0.03 7.26 -10.94
N GLY A 213 0.36 7.84 -9.80
CA GLY A 213 1.75 7.86 -9.32
C GLY A 213 2.11 6.62 -8.49
N GLY A 214 1.39 5.50 -8.68
CA GLY A 214 1.62 4.26 -7.97
C GLY A 214 2.98 3.64 -8.28
N PRO A 215 3.41 2.64 -7.49
CA PRO A 215 4.61 1.85 -7.80
C PRO A 215 4.55 1.26 -9.22
N ILE A 216 5.70 1.09 -9.88
CA ILE A 216 5.76 0.63 -11.27
C ILE A 216 5.18 -0.77 -11.46
N GLU A 217 5.21 -1.60 -10.42
CA GLU A 217 4.63 -2.95 -10.41
C GLU A 217 3.10 -3.00 -10.26
N THR A 218 2.45 -1.83 -10.17
CA THR A 218 1.01 -1.77 -9.94
C THR A 218 0.26 -2.37 -11.13
N PRO A 219 -0.61 -3.38 -10.91
CA PRO A 219 -1.36 -3.98 -11.98
C PRO A 219 -2.51 -3.08 -12.42
N THR A 220 -2.82 -3.18 -13.71
CA THR A 220 -4.04 -2.70 -14.31
C THR A 220 -5.21 -3.57 -13.85
N LEU A 221 -6.23 -2.96 -13.23
CA LEU A 221 -7.44 -3.66 -12.74
C LEU A 221 -8.56 -3.69 -13.77
N THR A 222 -8.69 -2.60 -14.51
CA THR A 222 -9.68 -2.39 -15.55
C THR A 222 -9.67 -3.51 -16.60
N GLY A 223 -10.85 -4.07 -16.87
CA GLY A 223 -11.07 -5.10 -17.87
C GLY A 223 -10.79 -6.52 -17.38
N GLN A 224 -10.39 -6.69 -16.10
CA GLN A 224 -10.16 -7.98 -15.47
C GLN A 224 -11.48 -8.62 -15.01
N TYR A 225 -11.54 -9.94 -14.83
CA TYR A 225 -12.74 -10.59 -14.30
C TYR A 225 -13.05 -10.23 -12.84
N GLN A 226 -14.34 -10.04 -12.55
CA GLN A 226 -14.83 -9.76 -11.20
C GLN A 226 -14.44 -10.89 -10.24
N GLN A 227 -14.60 -12.14 -10.67
CA GLN A 227 -14.31 -13.33 -9.90
C GLN A 227 -12.82 -13.40 -9.52
N TYR A 228 -11.93 -13.19 -10.50
CA TYR A 228 -10.50 -13.10 -10.23
C TYR A 228 -10.17 -11.96 -9.26
N LEU A 229 -10.67 -10.74 -9.51
CA LEU A 229 -10.37 -9.57 -8.66
C LEU A 229 -10.90 -9.76 -7.23
N SER A 230 -12.11 -10.29 -7.07
CA SER A 230 -12.70 -10.61 -5.77
C SER A 230 -11.84 -11.63 -5.03
N ALA A 231 -11.44 -12.72 -5.69
CA ALA A 231 -10.54 -13.71 -5.10
C ALA A 231 -9.21 -13.08 -4.65
N GLN A 232 -8.63 -12.15 -5.42
CA GLN A 232 -7.40 -11.46 -5.03
C GLN A 232 -7.59 -10.53 -3.83
N LEU A 233 -8.67 -9.74 -3.80
CA LEU A 233 -8.97 -8.85 -2.67
C LEU A 233 -9.17 -9.65 -1.37
N HIS A 234 -9.94 -10.74 -1.42
CA HIS A 234 -10.12 -11.60 -0.26
C HIS A 234 -8.82 -12.29 0.17
N ALA A 235 -7.98 -12.74 -0.77
CA ALA A 235 -6.69 -13.34 -0.45
C ALA A 235 -5.74 -12.34 0.23
N PHE A 236 -5.71 -11.08 -0.21
CA PHE A 236 -4.96 -10.03 0.47
C PHE A 236 -5.54 -9.71 1.85
N ALA A 237 -6.86 -9.61 1.98
CA ALA A 237 -7.52 -9.31 3.26
C ALA A 237 -7.26 -10.39 4.32
N LYS A 238 -7.18 -11.66 3.91
CA LYS A 238 -6.89 -12.81 4.78
C LYS A 238 -5.39 -13.04 5.02
N GLY A 239 -4.52 -12.42 4.21
CA GLY A 239 -3.08 -12.64 4.24
C GLY A 239 -2.61 -13.86 3.44
N ASP A 240 -3.51 -14.64 2.85
CA ASP A 240 -3.19 -15.79 1.97
C ASP A 240 -2.34 -15.35 0.76
N ARG A 241 -2.56 -14.12 0.27
CA ARG A 241 -1.69 -13.47 -0.69
C ARG A 241 -0.90 -12.36 0.00
N HIS A 242 0.41 -12.51 0.04
CA HIS A 242 1.30 -11.60 0.76
C HIS A 242 2.48 -11.06 -0.05
N ASN A 243 2.40 -11.12 -1.39
CA ASN A 243 3.48 -10.69 -2.27
C ASN A 243 3.51 -9.17 -2.58
N ASP A 244 2.77 -8.38 -1.82
CA ASP A 244 2.71 -6.93 -1.95
C ASP A 244 3.82 -6.25 -1.15
N ILE A 245 4.62 -5.44 -1.88
CA ILE A 245 5.73 -4.69 -1.31
C ILE A 245 5.15 -3.65 -0.33
N TYR A 246 5.70 -3.61 0.90
CA TYR A 246 5.24 -2.79 2.02
C TYR A 246 3.77 -2.99 2.43
N GLU A 247 3.21 -4.19 2.22
CA GLU A 247 1.84 -4.56 2.63
C GLU A 247 0.75 -3.63 2.06
N ARG A 248 1.03 -2.98 0.93
CA ARG A 248 0.15 -1.96 0.36
C ARG A 248 -1.25 -2.52 0.08
N MET A 249 -1.36 -3.72 -0.48
CA MET A 249 -2.66 -4.31 -0.79
C MET A 249 -3.30 -4.98 0.43
N ARG A 250 -2.54 -5.64 1.31
CA ARG A 250 -3.09 -6.20 2.56
C ARG A 250 -3.66 -5.11 3.47
N SER A 251 -2.97 -3.97 3.59
CA SER A 251 -3.41 -2.83 4.40
C SER A 251 -4.64 -2.09 3.84
N VAL A 252 -4.89 -2.22 2.53
CA VAL A 252 -6.10 -1.72 1.85
C VAL A 252 -7.22 -2.72 1.99
N ALA A 253 -6.99 -3.98 1.57
CA ALA A 253 -8.01 -5.01 1.49
C ALA A 253 -8.60 -5.38 2.85
N SER A 254 -7.79 -5.40 3.91
CA SER A 254 -8.25 -5.68 5.29
C SER A 254 -9.25 -4.67 5.84
N LYS A 255 -9.38 -3.49 5.22
CA LYS A 255 -10.32 -2.44 5.63
C LYS A 255 -11.63 -2.43 4.85
N LEU A 256 -11.69 -3.16 3.74
CA LEU A 256 -12.86 -3.22 2.88
C LEU A 256 -13.87 -4.22 3.44
N THR A 257 -15.15 -3.89 3.36
CA THR A 257 -16.24 -4.85 3.57
C THR A 257 -16.45 -5.71 2.32
N ASP A 258 -17.09 -6.88 2.47
CA ASP A 258 -17.42 -7.76 1.33
C ASP A 258 -18.28 -7.03 0.27
N ARG A 259 -19.19 -6.16 0.72
CA ARG A 259 -19.99 -5.32 -0.17
C ARG A 259 -19.13 -4.33 -0.96
N GLU A 260 -18.20 -3.64 -0.30
CA GLU A 260 -17.29 -2.70 -0.97
C GLU A 260 -16.40 -3.46 -1.98
N MET A 261 -15.85 -4.62 -1.61
CA MET A 261 -15.08 -5.46 -2.53
C MET A 261 -15.89 -5.87 -3.76
N ASP A 262 -17.13 -6.32 -3.57
CA ASP A 262 -18.02 -6.70 -4.66
C ASP A 262 -18.34 -5.50 -5.59
N LEU A 263 -18.65 -4.33 -5.04
CA LEU A 263 -18.89 -3.11 -5.82
C LEU A 263 -17.65 -2.65 -6.61
N LEU A 264 -16.48 -2.64 -5.97
CA LEU A 264 -15.20 -2.28 -6.61
C LEU A 264 -14.84 -3.24 -7.75
N THR A 265 -14.98 -4.55 -7.51
CA THR A 265 -14.64 -5.56 -8.51
C THR A 265 -15.60 -5.51 -9.69
N ARG A 266 -16.91 -5.27 -9.48
CA ARG A 266 -17.88 -5.03 -10.56
C ARG A 266 -17.53 -3.82 -11.42
N PHE A 267 -17.07 -2.73 -10.79
CA PHE A 267 -16.62 -1.55 -11.52
C PHE A 267 -15.45 -1.87 -12.46
N TYR A 268 -14.38 -2.48 -11.93
CA TYR A 268 -13.18 -2.78 -12.72
C TYR A 268 -13.41 -3.88 -13.75
N ALA A 269 -14.36 -4.79 -13.49
CA ALA A 269 -14.70 -5.90 -14.36
C ALA A 269 -15.70 -5.60 -15.46
N SER A 270 -15.91 -4.32 -15.78
CA SER A 270 -16.81 -3.89 -16.84
C SER A 270 -16.06 -3.65 -18.16
N PRO A 271 -15.69 -4.68 -18.95
CA PRO A 271 -15.10 -4.48 -20.26
C PRO A 271 -16.16 -4.04 -21.27
N ASN A 272 -15.78 -3.13 -22.16
CA ASN A 272 -16.45 -2.81 -23.40
C ASN A 272 -16.37 -4.05 -24.28
N MET A 273 -17.52 -4.69 -24.49
CA MET A 273 -17.64 -5.80 -25.44
C MET A 273 -18.22 -5.30 -26.76
N GLN A 274 -17.71 -4.17 -27.24
CA GLN A 274 -18.03 -3.66 -28.57
C GLN A 274 -16.79 -3.84 -29.44
N GLN A 275 -16.87 -4.85 -30.29
CA GLN A 275 -16.07 -5.02 -31.51
C GLN A 275 -16.40 -3.89 -32.49
#